data_AF-A0A5C7Q4C0-F1
#
_entry.id   AF-A0A5C7Q4C0-F1
#
_cell.length_a   1.000
_cell.length_b   1.000
_cell.length_c   1.000
_cell.angle_alpha   90.00
_cell.angle_beta   90.00
_cell.angle_gamma   90.00
#
_symmetry.space_group_name_H-M   'P 1'
#
loop_
_entity.id
_entity.type
_entity.pdbx_description
1 polymer ?
#
loop_
_entity_poly.entity_id
_entity_poly.type
_entity_poly.pdbx_seq_one_letter_code
_entity_poly.pdbx_strand_id
1 'polypeptide(L)'
;MAVSFRGTCSTLTIFGNDATTQNLFVIENGIASRVNIIVRRLTFGADALVALASVMNVLKTSRATSVSGGVILEKPKFVGTQTSDPAVVFRAQANETAPITATAGDTLWTQFANRLHSAVEQQLLEDDSERIKTRNLLPFMEHGVGELTIRPGESVLVRVVAATAASNARNSMNYAVRCSWEEDEIATFAISGTVTLSGSPVSGAIVTVVEADDIDMTNAVLRQVITTGAGGT
;
A
#
# COMPACT_ATOMS: atom_id res chain seq x y z
N MET A 1 -8.73 15.20 -12.48
CA MET A 1 -8.13 14.72 -11.22
C MET A 1 -8.96 15.29 -10.09
N ALA A 2 -9.78 14.46 -9.45
CA ALA A 2 -10.62 14.85 -8.33
C ALA A 2 -10.14 14.06 -7.12
N VAL A 3 -9.40 14.75 -6.23
CA VAL A 3 -8.82 14.09 -5.05
C VAL A 3 -9.91 13.84 -4.02
N SER A 4 -10.32 12.58 -3.88
CA SER A 4 -11.34 12.14 -2.92
C SER A 4 -10.81 12.03 -1.50
N PHE A 5 -9.51 11.73 -1.34
CA PHE A 5 -8.91 11.50 -0.04
C PHE A 5 -7.43 11.90 0.03
N ARG A 6 -7.02 12.39 1.21
CA ARG A 6 -5.62 12.62 1.58
C ARG A 6 -5.39 12.08 2.97
N GLY A 7 -4.45 11.15 3.08
CA GLY A 7 -4.17 10.50 4.35
C GLY A 7 -2.73 10.17 4.60
N THR A 8 -2.52 9.70 5.82
CA THR A 8 -1.23 9.24 6.31
C THR A 8 -1.44 8.04 7.21
N CYS A 9 -0.46 7.13 7.23
CA CYS A 9 -0.42 6.05 8.20
C CYS A 9 1.03 5.79 8.61
N SER A 10 1.21 5.24 9.80
CA SER A 10 2.50 4.75 10.30
C SER A 10 2.29 3.35 10.83
N THR A 11 3.25 2.48 10.59
CA THR A 11 3.30 1.21 11.31
C THR A 11 3.59 1.48 12.79
N LEU A 12 3.21 0.51 13.62
CA LEU A 12 3.81 0.34 14.94
C LEU A 12 5.30 -0.02 14.78
N THR A 13 6.06 -0.04 15.87
CA THR A 13 7.41 -0.61 15.87
C THR A 13 7.33 -2.08 15.48
N ILE A 14 8.00 -2.45 14.39
CA ILE A 14 8.09 -3.82 13.89
C ILE A 14 9.44 -4.36 14.33
N PHE A 15 9.42 -5.40 15.17
CA PHE A 15 10.63 -6.11 15.52
C PHE A 15 11.14 -6.94 14.36
N GLY A 16 12.46 -7.09 14.26
CA GLY A 16 13.05 -8.15 13.45
C GLY A 16 12.47 -9.53 13.80
N ASN A 17 12.75 -10.54 13.00
CA ASN A 17 12.25 -11.89 13.25
C ASN A 17 13.25 -12.98 12.89
N ASP A 18 14.54 -12.64 12.82
CA ASP A 18 15.64 -13.52 12.42
C ASP A 18 15.46 -14.14 11.02
N ALA A 19 14.53 -13.64 10.20
CA ALA A 19 14.34 -14.10 8.84
C ALA A 19 15.23 -13.33 7.87
N THR A 20 15.73 -14.02 6.85
CA THR A 20 16.42 -13.40 5.71
C THR A 20 15.52 -12.46 4.92
N THR A 21 14.20 -12.62 5.01
CA THR A 21 13.22 -11.68 4.46
C THR A 21 12.06 -11.47 5.41
N GLN A 22 11.64 -10.22 5.57
CA GLN A 22 10.50 -9.85 6.41
C GLN A 22 9.66 -8.76 5.74
N ASN A 23 8.36 -9.02 5.59
CA ASN A 23 7.40 -8.07 5.04
C ASN A 23 6.97 -7.09 6.13
N LEU A 24 7.21 -5.81 5.92
CA LEU A 24 6.96 -4.79 6.95
C LEU A 24 5.60 -4.11 6.77
N PHE A 25 5.28 -3.75 5.53
CA PHE A 25 4.15 -2.88 5.21
C PHE A 25 3.66 -3.12 3.80
N VAL A 26 2.34 -3.08 3.59
CA VAL A 26 1.73 -3.22 2.26
C VAL A 26 0.66 -2.15 2.06
N ILE A 27 0.61 -1.63 0.84
CA ILE A 27 -0.48 -0.83 0.30
C ILE A 27 -1.22 -1.71 -0.71
N GLU A 28 -2.51 -1.92 -0.51
CA GLU A 28 -3.39 -2.64 -1.42
C GLU A 28 -4.40 -1.66 -2.02
N ASN A 29 -4.52 -1.69 -3.34
CA ASN A 29 -5.64 -1.09 -4.04
C ASN A 29 -6.50 -2.23 -4.57
N GLY A 30 -7.56 -2.61 -3.85
CA GLY A 30 -8.38 -3.75 -4.22
C GLY A 30 -9.02 -3.61 -5.60
N ILE A 31 -9.35 -4.73 -6.24
CA ILE A 31 -9.93 -4.74 -7.60
C ILE A 31 -11.26 -3.99 -7.72
N ALA A 32 -12.00 -3.84 -6.61
CA ALA A 32 -13.26 -3.11 -6.57
C ALA A 32 -13.10 -1.58 -6.40
N SER A 33 -11.86 -1.10 -6.22
CA SER A 33 -11.56 0.31 -5.96
C SER A 33 -11.92 1.21 -7.14
N ARG A 34 -12.35 2.44 -6.84
CA ARG A 34 -12.63 3.50 -7.83
C ARG A 34 -11.63 4.62 -7.82
N VAL A 35 -10.52 4.40 -7.12
CA VAL A 35 -9.47 5.41 -6.97
C VAL A 35 -8.13 4.85 -7.39
N ASN A 36 -7.32 5.72 -7.97
CA ASN A 36 -5.89 5.51 -8.05
C ASN A 36 -5.25 6.00 -6.77
N ILE A 37 -4.39 5.19 -6.15
CA ILE A 37 -3.59 5.64 -5.01
C ILE A 37 -2.33 6.28 -5.56
N ILE A 38 -2.11 7.54 -5.21
CA ILE A 38 -0.90 8.28 -5.54
C ILE A 38 -0.04 8.36 -4.27
N VAL A 39 1.05 7.60 -4.23
CA VAL A 39 1.96 7.61 -3.10
C VAL A 39 2.79 8.89 -3.14
N ARG A 40 2.53 9.80 -2.20
CA ARG A 40 3.24 11.09 -2.10
C ARG A 40 4.53 10.95 -1.32
N ARG A 41 4.54 10.10 -0.30
CA ARG A 41 5.72 9.84 0.51
C ARG A 41 5.63 8.45 1.11
N LEU A 42 6.71 7.70 0.98
CA LEU A 42 6.91 6.43 1.66
C LEU A 42 8.30 6.46 2.29
N THR A 43 8.37 6.29 3.60
CA THR A 43 9.59 6.45 4.39
C THR A 43 9.75 5.28 5.32
N PHE A 44 10.99 4.96 5.66
CA PHE A 44 11.28 3.99 6.70
C PHE A 44 12.20 4.57 7.75
N GLY A 45 12.12 3.98 8.94
CA GLY A 45 13.17 4.03 9.95
C GLY A 45 13.63 2.61 10.25
N ALA A 46 14.93 2.44 10.42
CA ALA A 46 15.51 1.24 11.02
C ALA A 46 16.40 1.69 12.16
N ASP A 47 16.21 1.09 13.33
CA ASP A 47 17.00 1.36 14.52
C ASP A 47 17.55 0.05 15.07
N ALA A 48 18.85 0.03 15.34
CA ALA A 48 19.53 -1.14 15.87
C ALA A 48 19.63 -1.01 17.39
N LEU A 49 19.02 -1.94 18.12
CA LEU A 49 19.01 -1.94 19.58
C LEU A 49 20.32 -2.45 20.19
N VAL A 50 21.15 -3.13 19.40
CA VAL A 50 22.46 -3.64 19.80
C VAL A 50 23.45 -3.53 18.64
N ALA A 51 24.74 -3.53 18.94
CA ALA A 51 25.78 -3.58 17.90
C ALA A 51 25.63 -4.84 17.07
N LEU A 52 25.67 -4.69 15.74
CA LEU A 52 25.47 -5.80 14.82
C LEU A 52 26.83 -6.21 14.26
N ALA A 53 27.24 -7.44 14.54
CA ALA A 53 28.43 -8.03 13.95
C ALA A 53 28.20 -8.52 12.50
N SER A 54 27.02 -8.30 11.92
CA SER A 54 26.56 -8.85 10.64
C SER A 54 26.47 -7.80 9.51
N VAL A 55 26.02 -8.24 8.33
CA VAL A 55 25.87 -7.42 7.10
C VAL A 55 24.65 -6.49 7.21
N MET A 56 24.71 -5.32 6.54
CA MET A 56 23.62 -4.35 6.46
C MET A 56 22.32 -4.97 5.92
N ASN A 57 21.19 -4.50 6.43
CA ASN A 57 19.90 -4.85 5.84
C ASN A 57 19.67 -4.08 4.55
N VAL A 58 19.02 -4.75 3.60
CA VAL A 58 18.58 -4.13 2.36
C VAL A 58 17.07 -4.01 2.42
N LEU A 59 16.55 -2.80 2.33
CA LEU A 59 15.13 -2.56 2.19
C LEU A 59 14.76 -2.49 0.72
N LYS A 60 13.63 -3.12 0.40
CA LYS A 60 13.07 -3.12 -0.94
C LYS A 60 11.62 -2.70 -0.90
N THR A 61 11.26 -1.84 -1.84
CA THR A 61 9.88 -1.59 -2.22
C THR A 61 9.62 -2.30 -3.54
N SER A 62 8.60 -3.13 -3.58
CA SER A 62 8.29 -4.00 -4.72
C SER A 62 6.80 -3.98 -5.03
N ARG A 63 6.43 -4.35 -6.25
CA ARG A 63 5.06 -4.80 -6.52
C ARG A 63 4.75 -6.06 -5.71
N ALA A 64 3.49 -6.28 -5.39
CA ALA A 64 3.08 -7.39 -4.54
C ALA A 64 1.86 -8.11 -5.10
N THR A 65 1.81 -9.42 -4.89
CA THR A 65 0.64 -10.27 -5.15
C THR A 65 0.36 -11.17 -3.96
N SER A 66 -0.82 -11.79 -3.94
CA SER A 66 -1.24 -12.74 -2.89
C SER A 66 -1.13 -12.17 -1.46
N VAL A 67 -1.48 -10.88 -1.30
CA VAL A 67 -1.40 -10.18 -0.03
C VAL A 67 -2.45 -10.71 0.94
N SER A 68 -2.02 -11.01 2.18
CA SER A 68 -2.89 -11.42 3.28
C SER A 68 -2.19 -11.23 4.65
N GLY A 69 -2.94 -11.42 5.73
CA GLY A 69 -2.42 -11.25 7.10
C GLY A 69 -2.22 -9.78 7.48
N GLY A 70 -1.30 -9.54 8.41
CA GLY A 70 -1.01 -8.21 8.98
C GLY A 70 -2.17 -7.61 9.78
N VAL A 71 -1.89 -6.51 10.46
CA VAL A 71 -2.92 -5.63 11.02
C VAL A 71 -3.29 -4.56 10.01
N ILE A 72 -4.58 -4.33 9.82
CA ILE A 72 -5.08 -3.22 9.01
C ILE A 72 -4.85 -1.94 9.80
N LEU A 73 -4.20 -0.97 9.17
CA LEU A 73 -3.99 0.35 9.74
C LEU A 73 -5.21 1.23 9.48
N GLU A 74 -5.52 2.08 10.45
CA GLU A 74 -6.46 3.17 10.22
C GLU A 74 -5.93 4.13 9.16
N LYS A 75 -6.86 4.83 8.50
CA LYS A 75 -6.56 5.85 7.48
C LYS A 75 -6.88 7.25 8.03
N PRO A 76 -6.05 7.83 8.91
CA PRO A 76 -6.16 9.23 9.32
C PRO A 76 -6.26 10.16 8.11
N LYS A 77 -7.27 11.04 8.14
CA LYS A 77 -7.54 12.01 7.09
C LYS A 77 -7.04 13.40 7.46
N PHE A 78 -6.42 14.08 6.50
CA PHE A 78 -6.05 15.48 6.66
C PHE A 78 -7.25 16.43 6.51
N VAL A 79 -8.23 16.04 5.69
CA VAL A 79 -9.44 16.82 5.43
C VAL A 79 -10.64 16.04 5.96
N GLY A 80 -11.33 16.59 6.96
CA GLY A 80 -12.39 15.89 7.70
C GLY A 80 -13.60 15.45 6.87
N THR A 81 -13.87 16.11 5.75
CA THR A 81 -14.99 15.77 4.85
C THR A 81 -14.66 14.67 3.84
N GLN A 82 -13.39 14.36 3.66
CA GLN A 82 -12.94 13.32 2.74
C GLN A 82 -13.17 11.93 3.32
N THR A 83 -13.46 10.99 2.43
CA THR A 83 -13.70 9.58 2.75
C THR A 83 -12.85 8.73 1.82
N SER A 84 -12.07 7.82 2.40
CA SER A 84 -11.22 6.90 1.64
C SER A 84 -12.04 5.73 1.11
N ASP A 85 -11.70 5.25 -0.09
CA ASP A 85 -12.31 4.06 -0.68
C ASP A 85 -12.08 2.82 0.23
N PRO A 86 -13.12 2.04 0.55
CA PRO A 86 -12.99 0.87 1.42
C PRO A 86 -12.11 -0.25 0.83
N ALA A 87 -11.93 -0.31 -0.49
CA ALA A 87 -11.05 -1.26 -1.16
C ALA A 87 -9.56 -0.87 -1.06
N VAL A 88 -9.25 0.36 -0.60
CA VAL A 88 -7.88 0.78 -0.29
C VAL A 88 -7.53 0.35 1.12
N VAL A 89 -6.53 -0.52 1.25
CA VAL A 89 -6.12 -1.12 2.53
C VAL A 89 -4.63 -0.92 2.76
N PHE A 90 -4.28 -0.53 3.97
CA PHE A 90 -2.90 -0.44 4.44
C PHE A 90 -2.68 -1.49 5.52
N ARG A 91 -1.65 -2.31 5.37
CA ARG A 91 -1.30 -3.36 6.33
C ARG A 91 0.07 -3.12 6.90
N ALA A 92 0.22 -3.37 8.19
CA ALA A 92 1.51 -3.47 8.86
C ALA A 92 1.68 -4.86 9.46
N GLN A 93 2.94 -5.31 9.56
CA GLN A 93 3.23 -6.38 10.49
C GLN A 93 3.05 -5.86 11.92
N ALA A 94 2.39 -6.63 12.77
CA ALA A 94 2.37 -6.37 14.21
C ALA A 94 2.94 -7.58 14.94
N ASN A 95 4.16 -7.42 15.45
CA ASN A 95 4.91 -8.46 16.16
C ASN A 95 4.96 -9.79 15.36
N GLU A 96 5.12 -10.92 16.05
CA GLU A 96 5.08 -12.26 15.45
C GLU A 96 3.66 -12.80 15.25
N THR A 97 2.66 -12.15 15.85
CA THR A 97 1.28 -12.65 15.89
C THR A 97 0.46 -12.27 14.67
N ALA A 98 0.89 -11.26 13.91
CA ALA A 98 0.22 -10.82 12.69
C ALA A 98 1.25 -10.56 11.56
N PRO A 99 1.92 -11.61 11.04
CA PRO A 99 2.81 -11.47 9.90
C PRO A 99 2.02 -11.09 8.64
N ILE A 100 2.67 -10.33 7.76
CA ILE A 100 2.16 -10.10 6.40
C ILE A 100 2.68 -11.22 5.49
N THR A 101 1.75 -11.90 4.84
CA THR A 101 2.05 -12.83 3.74
C THR A 101 1.80 -12.09 2.43
N ALA A 102 2.85 -11.93 1.62
CA ALA A 102 2.77 -11.33 0.30
C ALA A 102 3.94 -11.82 -0.54
N THR A 103 3.69 -12.04 -1.83
CA THR A 103 4.72 -12.40 -2.81
C THR A 103 5.27 -11.13 -3.43
N ALA A 104 6.56 -10.87 -3.24
CA ALA A 104 7.23 -9.73 -3.86
C ALA A 104 7.48 -10.01 -5.35
N GLY A 105 6.97 -9.14 -6.21
CA GLY A 105 7.28 -9.09 -7.64
C GLY A 105 8.43 -8.13 -7.93
N ASP A 106 8.29 -7.35 -8.99
CA ASP A 106 9.33 -6.43 -9.47
C ASP A 106 9.71 -5.40 -8.41
N THR A 107 11.02 -5.18 -8.28
CA THR A 107 11.58 -4.21 -7.33
C THR A 107 11.51 -2.82 -7.93
N LEU A 108 10.82 -1.92 -7.24
CA LEU A 108 10.68 -0.51 -7.61
C LEU A 108 11.84 0.33 -7.05
N TRP A 109 12.26 0.02 -5.82
CA TRP A 109 13.36 0.73 -5.16
C TRP A 109 14.10 -0.17 -4.17
N THR A 110 15.39 0.11 -3.99
CA THR A 110 16.25 -0.57 -3.01
C THR A 110 17.08 0.45 -2.26
N GLN A 111 17.19 0.29 -0.94
CA GLN A 111 18.04 1.11 -0.08
C GLN A 111 18.73 0.26 0.98
N PHE A 112 20.01 0.56 1.24
CA PHE A 112 20.73 -0.03 2.35
C PHE A 112 20.35 0.68 3.65
N ALA A 113 19.98 -0.09 4.66
CA ALA A 113 19.59 0.40 5.97
C ALA A 113 20.60 -0.05 7.02
N ASN A 114 21.34 0.93 7.57
CA ASN A 114 22.16 0.84 8.78
C ASN A 114 23.37 -0.12 8.74
N ARG A 115 24.54 0.35 9.23
CA ARG A 115 25.69 -0.48 9.63
C ARG A 115 26.28 0.09 10.91
N LEU A 116 26.12 -0.61 12.03
CA LEU A 116 26.80 -0.27 13.28
C LEU A 116 27.72 -1.42 13.68
N HIS A 117 28.95 -1.38 13.17
CA HIS A 117 29.97 -2.42 13.41
C HIS A 117 30.70 -2.24 14.75
N SER A 118 30.77 -1.01 15.29
CA SER A 118 31.26 -0.70 16.64
C SER A 118 30.67 0.64 17.06
N ALA A 119 30.36 0.84 18.35
CA ALA A 119 29.78 2.09 18.86
C ALA A 119 30.72 3.32 18.77
N VAL A 120 31.85 3.22 18.07
CA VAL A 120 32.79 4.30 17.78
C VAL A 120 33.21 4.13 16.31
N GLU A 121 33.19 5.25 15.56
CA GLU A 121 33.32 5.36 14.09
C GLU A 121 32.02 5.11 13.31
N GLN A 122 31.05 5.96 13.64
CA GLN A 122 29.79 6.20 12.93
C GLN A 122 29.95 6.23 11.40
N GLN A 123 29.26 5.32 10.70
CA GLN A 123 28.56 5.77 9.51
C GLN A 123 27.19 6.26 9.97
N LEU A 124 27.13 7.56 10.28
CA LEU A 124 25.88 8.29 10.47
C LEU A 124 24.99 8.03 9.24
N LEU A 125 23.86 7.38 9.46
CA LEU A 125 22.75 7.39 8.52
C LEU A 125 22.24 8.83 8.46
N GLU A 126 22.61 9.61 7.44
CA GLU A 126 21.86 10.71 6.81
C GLU A 126 21.05 11.70 7.71
N ASP A 127 21.32 11.74 9.01
CA ASP A 127 20.63 12.55 10.03
C ASP A 127 21.57 13.60 10.65
N ASP A 128 22.87 13.56 10.34
CA ASP A 128 23.83 14.63 10.67
C ASP A 128 24.12 15.58 9.50
N SER A 129 23.41 15.43 8.38
CA SER A 129 23.27 16.53 7.42
C SER A 129 21.90 17.16 7.59
N GLU A 130 21.85 18.28 8.32
CA GLU A 130 20.70 19.19 8.44
C GLU A 130 20.21 19.77 7.09
N ARG A 131 20.46 19.10 5.96
CA ARG A 131 20.37 19.71 4.64
C ARG A 131 19.32 19.18 3.70
N ILE A 132 18.74 17.99 3.85
CA ILE A 132 17.82 17.53 2.79
C ILE A 132 16.56 16.83 3.32
N LYS A 133 15.46 17.36 2.80
CA LYS A 133 14.05 16.96 2.88
C LYS A 133 13.76 15.52 2.37
N THR A 134 14.67 14.57 2.52
CA THR A 134 14.67 13.26 1.81
C THR A 134 14.87 12.07 2.75
N ARG A 135 14.02 11.91 3.76
CA ARG A 135 13.78 10.58 4.33
C ARG A 135 12.71 9.90 3.49
N ASN A 136 13.06 9.32 2.34
CA ASN A 136 12.12 8.57 1.54
C ASN A 136 12.71 7.21 1.11
N LEU A 137 11.95 6.13 1.33
CA LEU A 137 12.12 4.85 0.62
C LEU A 137 11.77 4.99 -0.86
N LEU A 138 11.00 5.99 -1.25
CA LEU A 138 10.80 6.31 -2.64
C LEU A 138 11.32 7.73 -2.83
N PRO A 139 12.52 7.95 -3.41
CA PRO A 139 12.90 9.32 -3.75
C PRO A 139 11.74 9.95 -4.50
N PHE A 140 11.44 11.23 -4.23
CA PHE A 140 10.44 11.92 -5.04
C PHE A 140 10.88 11.72 -6.49
N MET A 141 10.10 10.99 -7.27
CA MET A 141 10.25 11.00 -8.72
C MET A 141 10.20 12.48 -9.10
N GLU A 142 11.15 12.92 -9.92
CA GLU A 142 11.20 14.30 -10.37
C GLU A 142 9.80 14.74 -10.83
N HIS A 143 9.37 15.93 -10.41
CA HIS A 143 8.04 16.43 -10.71
C HIS A 143 7.81 16.38 -12.23
N GLY A 144 6.86 15.53 -12.67
CA GLY A 144 6.52 15.36 -14.09
C GLY A 144 7.12 14.14 -14.79
N VAL A 145 8.00 13.35 -14.15
CA VAL A 145 8.55 12.11 -14.75
C VAL A 145 7.63 10.90 -14.50
N GLY A 146 6.87 10.92 -13.41
CA GLY A 146 5.82 9.93 -13.13
C GLY A 146 5.53 9.84 -11.64
N GLU A 147 4.26 9.79 -11.28
CA GLU A 147 3.85 9.54 -9.90
C GLU A 147 3.88 8.02 -9.63
N LEU A 148 4.22 7.60 -8.40
CA LEU A 148 3.99 6.21 -8.01
C LEU A 148 2.48 6.00 -7.82
N THR A 149 1.85 5.55 -8.89
CA THR A 149 0.43 5.20 -8.91
C THR A 149 0.24 3.71 -8.70
N ILE A 150 -0.65 3.38 -7.77
CA ILE A 150 -1.15 2.02 -7.54
C ILE A 150 -2.58 1.99 -8.05
N ARG A 151 -2.83 1.24 -9.11
CA ARG A 151 -4.15 1.13 -9.75
C ARG A 151 -5.02 0.07 -9.06
N PRO A 152 -6.35 0.06 -9.28
CA PRO A 152 -7.20 -1.02 -8.80
C PRO A 152 -6.64 -2.39 -9.19
N GLY A 153 -6.66 -3.34 -8.25
CA GLY A 153 -6.06 -4.67 -8.39
C GLY A 153 -4.56 -4.74 -8.09
N GLU A 154 -3.85 -3.62 -7.98
CA GLU A 154 -2.41 -3.60 -7.71
C GLU A 154 -2.08 -3.46 -6.23
N SER A 155 -0.86 -3.83 -5.87
CA SER A 155 -0.34 -3.65 -4.50
C SER A 155 1.16 -3.35 -4.50
N VAL A 156 1.61 -2.69 -3.43
CA VAL A 156 3.03 -2.36 -3.18
C VAL A 156 3.43 -2.86 -1.80
N LEU A 157 4.56 -3.56 -1.72
CA LEU A 157 5.12 -4.15 -0.51
C LEU A 157 6.46 -3.48 -0.16
N VAL A 158 6.64 -3.19 1.12
CA VAL A 158 7.92 -2.84 1.73
C VAL A 158 8.42 -4.02 2.54
N ARG A 159 9.65 -4.44 2.27
CA ARG A 159 10.28 -5.58 2.96
C ARG A 159 11.75 -5.34 3.28
N VAL A 160 12.19 -6.02 4.33
CA VAL A 160 13.61 -6.27 4.62
C VAL A 160 14.05 -7.48 3.81
N VAL A 161 15.21 -7.37 3.21
CA VAL A 161 16.01 -8.45 2.64
C VAL A 161 17.37 -8.39 3.33
N ALA A 162 17.55 -9.27 4.28
CA ALA A 162 18.76 -9.44 5.04
C ALA A 162 19.69 -10.43 4.32
N ALA A 163 20.99 -10.12 4.29
CA ALA A 163 21.99 -11.04 3.74
C ALA A 163 22.19 -12.28 4.63
N THR A 164 21.83 -12.19 5.92
CA THR A 164 21.87 -13.27 6.90
C THR A 164 20.74 -13.09 7.91
N ALA A 165 20.22 -14.19 8.48
CA ALA A 165 19.21 -14.19 9.55
C ALA A 165 19.54 -13.21 10.69
N ALA A 166 20.82 -13.15 11.08
CA ALA A 166 21.29 -12.31 12.19
C ALA A 166 21.21 -10.80 11.90
N SER A 167 21.10 -10.38 10.63
CA SER A 167 20.93 -8.96 10.29
C SER A 167 19.52 -8.46 10.64
N ASN A 168 18.55 -9.35 10.78
CA ASN A 168 17.16 -9.01 11.07
C ASN A 168 16.68 -9.60 12.40
N ALA A 169 17.53 -9.61 13.43
CA ALA A 169 17.20 -10.28 14.68
C ALA A 169 16.13 -9.57 15.50
N ARG A 170 15.24 -10.35 16.13
CA ARG A 170 14.04 -9.83 16.82
C ARG A 170 14.28 -8.80 17.90
N ASN A 171 15.39 -8.93 18.63
CA ASN A 171 15.73 -8.02 19.71
C ASN A 171 16.81 -7.00 19.31
N SER A 172 17.25 -7.02 18.05
CA SER A 172 18.39 -6.22 17.59
C SER A 172 18.00 -5.19 16.56
N MET A 173 16.82 -5.32 15.94
CA MET A 173 16.32 -4.38 14.93
C MET A 173 14.86 -4.01 15.16
N ASN A 174 14.61 -2.71 15.07
CA ASN A 174 13.29 -2.11 15.03
C ASN A 174 13.09 -1.42 13.68
N TYR A 175 11.96 -1.69 13.04
CA TYR A 175 11.55 -1.00 11.83
C TYR A 175 10.29 -0.19 12.05
N ALA A 176 10.18 0.89 11.30
CA ALA A 176 8.94 1.63 11.15
C ALA A 176 8.79 2.06 9.69
N VAL A 177 7.58 2.01 9.16
CA VAL A 177 7.24 2.53 7.83
C VAL A 177 6.17 3.60 7.98
N ARG A 178 6.33 4.72 7.28
CA ARG A 178 5.34 5.80 7.22
C ARG A 178 4.98 6.09 5.79
N CYS A 179 3.70 6.24 5.52
CA CYS A 179 3.16 6.52 4.20
C CYS A 179 2.23 7.74 4.26
N SER A 180 2.30 8.59 3.25
CA SER A 180 1.29 9.60 2.93
C SER A 180 0.89 9.46 1.47
N TRP A 181 -0.41 9.52 1.20
CA TRP A 181 -0.96 9.31 -0.14
C TRP A 181 -2.16 10.21 -0.40
N GLU A 182 -2.51 10.26 -1.68
CA GLU A 182 -3.78 10.81 -2.15
C GLU A 182 -4.55 9.72 -2.90
N GLU A 183 -5.87 9.79 -2.86
CA GLU A 183 -6.76 8.99 -3.69
C GLU A 183 -7.34 9.92 -4.75
N ASP A 184 -7.11 9.58 -6.01
CA ASP A 184 -7.68 10.28 -7.16
C ASP A 184 -8.80 9.42 -7.76
N GLU A 185 -9.99 10.00 -7.85
CA GLU A 185 -11.15 9.32 -8.43
C GLU A 185 -10.93 9.04 -9.91
N ILE A 186 -11.17 7.78 -10.28
CA ILE A 186 -11.29 7.38 -11.67
C ILE A 186 -12.68 7.80 -12.14
N ALA A 187 -12.78 8.32 -13.37
CA ALA A 187 -14.03 8.82 -13.91
C ALA A 187 -15.14 7.77 -13.80
N THR A 188 -16.22 8.13 -13.09
CA THR A 188 -17.41 7.28 -13.00
C THR A 188 -18.32 7.56 -14.19
N PHE A 189 -18.90 6.51 -14.77
CA PHE A 189 -19.98 6.60 -15.73
C PHE A 189 -21.29 6.21 -15.05
N ALA A 190 -22.37 6.92 -15.37
CA ALA A 190 -23.71 6.57 -14.93
C ALA A 190 -24.38 5.70 -16.00
N ILE A 191 -24.83 4.51 -15.61
CA ILE A 191 -25.69 3.67 -16.46
C ILE A 191 -27.13 3.88 -15.99
N SER A 192 -28.00 4.28 -16.90
CA SER A 192 -29.45 4.37 -16.68
C SER A 192 -30.20 3.64 -17.78
N GLY A 193 -31.28 2.94 -17.43
CA GLY A 193 -32.12 2.23 -18.39
C GLY A 193 -33.48 1.86 -17.80
N THR A 194 -34.36 1.31 -18.65
CA THR A 194 -35.67 0.80 -18.24
C THR A 194 -35.82 -0.62 -18.73
N VAL A 195 -36.21 -1.54 -17.84
CA VAL A 195 -36.52 -2.92 -18.21
C VAL A 195 -37.98 -2.99 -18.62
N THR A 196 -38.23 -3.44 -19.86
CA THR A 196 -39.58 -3.59 -20.41
C THR A 196 -39.83 -4.99 -20.93
N LEU A 197 -41.07 -5.47 -20.79
CA LEU A 197 -41.59 -6.66 -21.45
C LEU A 197 -42.71 -6.22 -22.39
N SER A 198 -42.51 -6.37 -23.70
CA SER A 198 -43.47 -5.96 -24.73
C SER A 198 -43.88 -4.48 -24.65
N GLY A 199 -42.95 -3.59 -24.29
CA GLY A 199 -43.19 -2.14 -24.15
C GLY A 199 -43.79 -1.70 -22.81
N SER A 200 -44.16 -2.64 -21.94
CA SER A 200 -44.62 -2.34 -20.57
C SER A 200 -43.45 -2.45 -19.58
N PRO A 201 -43.28 -1.51 -18.64
CA PRO A 201 -42.20 -1.59 -17.66
C PRO A 201 -42.34 -2.79 -16.71
N VAL A 202 -41.21 -3.41 -16.37
CA VAL A 202 -41.15 -4.58 -15.49
C VAL A 202 -40.65 -4.16 -14.11
N SER A 203 -41.52 -4.23 -13.11
CA SER A 203 -41.13 -4.07 -11.70
C SER A 203 -40.50 -5.37 -11.18
N GLY A 204 -39.44 -5.25 -10.37
CA GLY A 204 -38.80 -6.41 -9.74
C GLY A 204 -37.84 -7.18 -10.66
N ALA A 205 -37.48 -6.62 -11.82
CA ALA A 205 -36.44 -7.20 -12.65
C ALA A 205 -35.08 -7.09 -11.95
N ILE A 206 -34.29 -8.15 -11.99
CA ILE A 206 -32.95 -8.18 -11.42
C ILE A 206 -31.96 -7.82 -12.53
N VAL A 207 -31.30 -6.67 -12.38
CA VAL A 207 -30.23 -6.22 -13.27
C VAL A 207 -28.91 -6.43 -12.57
N THR A 208 -28.06 -7.24 -13.20
CA THR A 208 -26.71 -7.51 -12.71
C THR A 208 -25.71 -6.77 -13.57
N VAL A 209 -24.99 -5.82 -12.97
CA VAL A 209 -23.91 -5.08 -13.65
C VAL A 209 -22.59 -5.76 -13.35
N VAL A 210 -21.93 -6.25 -14.39
CA VAL A 210 -20.60 -6.84 -14.34
C VAL A 210 -19.69 -5.96 -15.16
N GLU A 211 -18.59 -5.53 -14.55
CA GLU A 211 -17.57 -4.74 -15.24
C GLU A 211 -16.28 -5.54 -15.36
N ALA A 212 -15.60 -5.32 -16.48
CA ALA A 212 -14.24 -5.77 -16.67
C ALA A 212 -13.30 -4.79 -15.92
N ASP A 213 -12.25 -5.32 -15.29
CA ASP A 213 -11.12 -4.52 -14.81
C ASP A 213 -10.52 -3.69 -15.98
N ASP A 214 -10.29 -2.40 -15.72
CA ASP A 214 -9.83 -1.37 -16.66
C ASP A 214 -8.46 -1.65 -17.31
N ILE A 215 -7.70 -2.65 -16.84
CA ILE A 215 -6.34 -2.90 -17.33
C ILE A 215 -6.28 -4.09 -18.30
N ASP A 216 -6.84 -5.25 -17.94
CA ASP A 216 -6.64 -6.50 -18.70
C ASP A 216 -7.93 -7.29 -19.01
N MET A 217 -9.10 -6.84 -18.55
CA MET A 217 -10.40 -7.52 -18.70
C MET A 217 -10.45 -9.00 -18.26
N THR A 218 -9.46 -9.49 -17.50
CA THR A 218 -9.33 -10.90 -17.13
C THR A 218 -10.18 -11.30 -15.93
N ASN A 219 -10.58 -10.33 -15.10
CA ASN A 219 -11.38 -10.56 -13.91
C ASN A 219 -12.70 -9.79 -14.01
N ALA A 220 -13.81 -10.53 -14.06
CA ALA A 220 -15.14 -9.96 -13.98
C ALA A 220 -15.45 -9.55 -12.53
N VAL A 221 -15.78 -8.27 -12.32
CA VAL A 221 -16.21 -7.77 -11.01
C VAL A 221 -17.73 -7.57 -11.05
N LEU A 222 -18.45 -8.32 -10.22
CA LEU A 222 -19.86 -8.07 -9.94
C LEU A 222 -19.97 -6.73 -9.22
N ARG A 223 -20.43 -5.70 -9.92
CA ARG A 223 -20.47 -4.35 -9.37
C ARG A 223 -21.74 -4.12 -8.55
N GLN A 224 -22.87 -4.52 -9.09
CA GLN A 224 -24.15 -4.23 -8.47
C GLN A 224 -25.22 -5.23 -8.92
N VAL A 225 -26.12 -5.53 -7.98
CA VAL A 225 -27.41 -6.15 -8.27
C VAL A 225 -28.46 -5.09 -7.96
N ILE A 226 -29.22 -4.70 -8.97
CA ILE A 226 -30.29 -3.71 -8.90
C ILE A 226 -31.61 -4.45 -9.09
N THR A 227 -32.58 -4.16 -8.23
CA THR A 227 -33.96 -4.60 -8.43
C THR A 227 -34.76 -3.40 -8.91
N THR A 228 -35.34 -3.48 -10.11
CA THR A 228 -36.09 -2.35 -10.69
C THR A 228 -37.31 -1.99 -9.84
N GLY A 229 -37.56 -0.70 -9.67
CA GLY A 229 -38.72 -0.17 -8.99
C GLY A 229 -39.98 -0.15 -9.86
N ALA A 230 -41.03 0.49 -9.34
CA ALA A 230 -42.23 0.78 -10.11
C ALA A 230 -41.86 1.65 -11.33
N GLY A 231 -42.26 1.24 -12.54
CA GLY A 231 -41.85 1.90 -13.79
C GLY A 231 -40.60 1.31 -14.45
N GLY A 232 -40.04 0.21 -13.92
CA GLY A 232 -38.99 -0.57 -14.57
C GLY A 232 -37.60 0.08 -14.57
N THR A 233 -37.41 1.14 -13.78
CA THR A 233 -36.14 1.85 -13.57
C THR A 233 -35.42 1.38 -12.33
#